data_AF-A0A2V7ZDF4-F1
#
_entry.id   AF-A0A2V7ZDF4-F1
#
_cell.length_a   1.000
_cell.length_b   1.000
_cell.length_c   1.000
_cell.angle_alpha   90.00
_cell.angle_beta   90.00
_cell.angle_gamma   90.00
#
_symmetry.space_group_name_H-M   'P 1'
#
loop_
_entity.id
_entity.type
_entity.pdbx_description
1 polymer ?
#
loop_
_entity_poly.entity_id
_entity_poly.type
_entity_poly.pdbx_seq_one_letter_code
_entity_poly.pdbx_strand_id
1 'polypeptide(L)'
;MARHPSGGSEDGTGVNLQYSGEEKIAVGPGVVWAFVTDPGKVGRCMPEVKEVAVQDQTHVDAVVQVAVGPVRGKFKLKVELLPDASGRRIDMKISGGGFGSAVDMTAGADVVDA
;
A
#
# COMPACT_ATOMS: atom_id res chain seq x y z
N MET A 1 -6.79 -21.33 -8.15
CA MET A 1 -6.68 -20.76 -9.51
C MET A 1 -7.88 -19.87 -9.75
N ALA A 2 -7.73 -18.55 -9.66
CA ALA A 2 -8.70 -17.60 -10.16
C ALA A 2 -7.90 -16.46 -10.81
N ARG A 3 -8.02 -16.32 -12.13
CA ARG A 3 -7.42 -15.24 -12.90
C ARG A 3 -8.36 -14.05 -12.84
N HIS A 4 -7.88 -12.90 -12.35
CA HIS A 4 -8.56 -11.63 -12.57
C HIS A 4 -8.26 -11.12 -13.99
N PRO A 5 -9.28 -10.71 -14.78
CA PRO A 5 -9.05 -10.07 -16.06
C PRO A 5 -8.76 -8.58 -15.85
N SER A 6 -7.57 -8.13 -16.20
CA SER A 6 -7.24 -6.70 -16.27
C SER A 6 -7.64 -6.18 -17.66
N GLY A 7 -8.81 -5.56 -17.74
CA GLY A 7 -9.18 -4.68 -18.85
C GLY A 7 -8.80 -3.24 -18.49
N GLY A 8 -8.12 -2.56 -19.41
CA GLY A 8 -7.79 -1.14 -19.30
C GLY A 8 -6.62 -0.76 -20.21
N SER A 9 -6.92 -0.35 -21.43
CA SER A 9 -6.00 0.37 -22.32
C SER A 9 -6.32 1.86 -22.21
N GLU A 10 -5.36 2.70 -21.81
CA GLU A 10 -5.40 4.15 -22.03
C GLU A 10 -3.95 4.70 -21.95
N ASP A 11 -3.50 5.26 -23.08
CA ASP A 11 -2.28 6.05 -23.36
C ASP A 11 -0.93 5.59 -22.75
N GLY A 12 -0.08 5.03 -23.62
CA GLY A 12 1.20 4.38 -23.32
C GLY A 12 2.36 5.27 -22.82
N THR A 13 2.14 6.09 -21.79
CA THR A 13 3.21 6.80 -21.05
C THR A 13 3.34 6.41 -19.57
N GLY A 14 2.48 5.51 -19.07
CA GLY A 14 2.55 4.98 -17.70
C GLY A 14 3.53 3.81 -17.57
N VAL A 15 4.24 3.74 -16.43
CA VAL A 15 5.04 2.56 -16.05
C VAL A 15 4.15 1.60 -15.28
N ASN A 16 4.03 0.35 -15.74
CA ASN A 16 3.38 -0.72 -15.00
C ASN A 16 4.42 -1.49 -14.17
N LEU A 17 4.26 -1.49 -12.85
CA LEU A 17 5.14 -2.21 -11.92
C LEU A 17 4.35 -3.33 -11.24
N GLN A 18 4.92 -4.54 -11.22
CA GLN A 18 4.38 -5.69 -10.50
C GLN A 18 5.48 -6.31 -9.63
N TYR A 19 5.10 -6.68 -8.41
CA TYR A 19 5.99 -7.31 -7.45
C TYR A 19 5.20 -8.35 -6.63
N SER A 20 5.86 -9.44 -6.25
CA SER A 20 5.34 -10.44 -5.34
C SER A 20 6.48 -11.05 -4.52
N GLY A 21 6.14 -11.56 -3.34
CA GLY A 21 7.10 -12.17 -2.42
C GLY A 21 6.41 -12.72 -1.18
N GLU A 22 7.21 -13.26 -0.27
CA GLU A 22 6.81 -13.74 1.05
C GLU A 22 7.89 -13.31 2.06
N GLU A 23 7.48 -12.99 3.28
CA GLU A 23 8.38 -12.65 4.37
C GLU A 23 7.95 -13.39 5.65
N LYS A 24 8.92 -13.97 6.38
CA LYS A 24 8.65 -14.65 7.64
C LYS A 24 8.79 -13.67 8.81
N ILE A 25 7.68 -13.36 9.46
CA ILE A 25 7.67 -12.50 10.64
C ILE A 25 7.78 -13.36 11.91
N ALA A 26 8.71 -13.05 12.80
CA ALA A 26 8.97 -13.80 14.03
C ALA A 26 7.93 -13.56 15.15
N VAL A 27 6.65 -13.47 14.80
CA VAL A 27 5.50 -13.35 15.71
C VAL A 27 4.30 -14.10 15.16
N GLY A 28 3.31 -14.42 16.01
CA GLY A 28 2.10 -15.12 15.56
C GLY A 28 1.24 -14.29 14.60
N PRO A 29 0.43 -14.94 13.73
CA PRO A 29 -0.33 -14.25 12.68
C PRO A 29 -1.36 -13.25 13.23
N GLY A 30 -1.90 -13.46 14.43
CA GLY A 30 -2.81 -12.50 15.07
C GLY A 30 -2.13 -11.16 15.37
N VAL A 31 -0.85 -11.17 15.73
CA VAL A 31 -0.06 -9.96 15.96
C VAL A 31 0.23 -9.24 14.65
N VAL A 32 0.58 -10.00 13.60
CA VAL A 32 0.78 -9.47 12.25
C VAL A 32 -0.52 -8.85 11.73
N TRP A 33 -1.64 -9.56 11.85
CA TRP A 33 -2.96 -9.12 11.44
C TRP A 33 -3.35 -7.79 12.10
N ALA A 34 -3.19 -7.69 13.42
CA ALA A 34 -3.46 -6.45 14.17
C ALA A 34 -2.48 -5.30 13.82
N PHE A 35 -1.35 -5.57 13.17
CA PHE A 35 -0.44 -4.54 12.68
C PHE A 35 -0.86 -4.06 11.29
N VAL A 36 -1.05 -4.98 10.35
CA VAL A 36 -1.31 -4.65 8.93
C VAL A 36 -2.72 -4.11 8.69
N THR A 37 -3.63 -4.27 9.66
CA THR A 37 -4.98 -3.69 9.63
C THR A 37 -5.11 -2.37 10.41
N ASP A 38 -4.02 -1.87 11.01
CA ASP A 38 -4.01 -0.59 11.73
C ASP A 38 -3.52 0.54 10.80
N PRO A 39 -4.38 1.50 10.42
CA PRO A 39 -4.02 2.57 9.48
C PRO A 39 -2.91 3.48 10.01
N GLY A 40 -2.83 3.67 11.33
CA GLY A 40 -1.78 4.47 11.97
C GLY A 40 -0.42 3.78 11.98
N LYS A 41 -0.37 2.44 12.00
CA LYS A 41 0.86 1.67 11.84
C LYS A 41 1.26 1.58 10.37
N VAL A 42 0.34 1.22 9.49
CA VAL A 42 0.61 1.10 8.04
C VAL A 42 1.07 2.43 7.43
N GLY A 43 0.42 3.54 7.77
CA GLY A 43 0.80 4.86 7.26
C GLY A 43 2.25 5.26 7.61
N ARG A 44 2.78 4.76 8.73
CA ARG A 44 4.17 5.02 9.16
C ARG A 44 5.22 4.16 8.44
N CYS A 45 4.81 3.10 7.73
CA CYS A 45 5.71 2.26 6.96
C CYS A 45 6.11 2.89 5.61
N MET A 46 5.53 4.04 5.25
CA MET A 46 5.81 4.72 4.00
C MET A 46 7.24 5.29 3.98
N PRO A 47 7.93 5.25 2.81
CA PRO A 47 9.31 5.69 2.70
C PRO A 47 9.46 7.18 3.03
N GLU A 48 10.39 7.49 3.94
CA GLU A 48 10.64 8.85 4.47
C GLU A 48 9.36 9.66 4.76
N VAL A 49 8.37 9.02 5.39
CA VAL A 49 7.12 9.66 5.76
C VAL A 49 7.34 10.93 6.60
N LYS A 50 6.67 12.01 6.23
CA LYS A 50 6.72 13.32 6.89
C LYS A 50 5.46 13.59 7.70
N GLU A 51 4.32 13.19 7.18
CA GLU A 51 3.02 13.36 7.84
C GLU A 51 2.19 12.09 7.64
N VAL A 52 1.44 11.72 8.70
CA VAL A 52 0.46 10.64 8.70
C VAL A 52 -0.80 11.19 9.37
N ALA A 53 -1.91 11.19 8.66
CA ALA A 53 -3.22 11.59 9.16
C ALA A 53 -4.19 10.42 9.00
N VAL A 54 -4.48 9.74 10.10
CA VAL A 54 -5.51 8.70 10.15
C VAL A 54 -6.87 9.38 10.08
N GLN A 55 -7.63 9.10 9.02
CA GLN A 55 -8.94 9.72 8.80
C GLN A 55 -10.05 8.91 9.48
N ASP A 56 -9.94 7.58 9.40
CA ASP A 56 -10.86 6.64 10.06
C ASP A 56 -10.19 5.27 10.24
N GLN A 57 -11.00 4.22 10.44
CA GLN A 57 -10.54 2.86 10.70
C GLN A 57 -9.82 2.21 9.50
N THR A 58 -10.02 2.71 8.28
CA THR A 58 -9.46 2.13 7.06
C THR A 58 -8.73 3.15 6.19
N HIS A 59 -8.85 4.46 6.46
CA HIS A 59 -8.26 5.51 5.64
C HIS A 59 -7.12 6.24 6.34
N VAL A 60 -6.02 6.42 5.61
CA VAL A 60 -4.89 7.25 6.04
C VAL A 60 -4.35 8.09 4.89
N ASP A 61 -4.15 9.38 5.16
CA ASP A 61 -3.42 10.27 4.28
C ASP A 61 -1.96 10.34 4.75
N ALA A 62 -1.03 10.26 3.81
CA ALA A 62 0.41 10.35 4.09
C ALA A 62 1.10 11.36 3.17
N VAL A 63 2.04 12.11 3.73
CA VAL A 63 2.99 12.91 2.95
C VAL A 63 4.34 12.23 3.04
N VAL A 64 4.91 11.84 1.91
CA VAL A 64 6.20 11.15 1.84
C VAL A 64 7.21 12.00 1.09
N GLN A 65 8.48 11.94 1.51
CA GLN A 65 9.57 12.48 0.73
C GLN A 65 10.21 11.35 -0.07
N VAL A 66 10.27 11.49 -1.39
CA VAL A 66 11.00 10.54 -2.24
C VAL A 66 12.30 11.20 -2.65
N ALA A 67 13.41 10.46 -2.54
CA ALA A 67 14.75 10.88 -2.95
C ALA A 67 15.49 9.71 -3.62
N VAL A 68 14.91 9.15 -4.69
CA VAL A 68 15.47 8.01 -5.42
C VAL A 68 16.04 8.50 -6.77
N GLY A 69 17.37 8.49 -6.89
CA GLY A 69 18.06 8.94 -8.11
C GLY A 69 17.73 10.38 -8.48
N PRO A 70 17.30 10.67 -9.73
CA PRO A 70 16.91 12.02 -10.14
C PRO A 70 15.56 12.48 -9.56
N VAL A 71 14.76 11.57 -8.96
CA VAL A 71 13.45 11.90 -8.39
C VAL A 71 13.63 12.45 -6.98
N ARG A 72 13.31 13.74 -6.80
CA ARG A 72 13.26 14.39 -5.48
C ARG A 72 11.98 15.18 -5.35
N GLY A 73 11.12 14.79 -4.41
CA GLY A 73 9.85 15.47 -4.23
C GLY A 73 9.00 14.91 -3.10
N LYS A 74 8.05 15.74 -2.66
CA LYS A 74 6.96 15.35 -1.78
C LYS A 74 5.79 14.77 -2.56
N PHE A 75 5.31 13.61 -2.14
CA PHE A 75 4.09 13.00 -2.65
C PHE A 75 3.03 13.03 -1.56
N LYS A 76 1.78 13.31 -1.96
CA LYS A 76 0.61 13.17 -1.10
C LYS A 76 -0.10 11.90 -1.53
N LEU A 77 -0.28 10.98 -0.60
CA LEU A 77 -0.87 9.67 -0.82
C LEU A 77 -2.13 9.53 0.03
N LYS A 78 -3.16 8.94 -0.56
CA LYS A 78 -4.35 8.44 0.12
C LYS A 78 -4.30 6.93 0.10
N VAL A 79 -4.46 6.32 1.27
CA VAL A 79 -4.41 4.87 1.45
C VAL A 79 -5.73 4.41 2.02
N GLU A 80 -6.30 3.38 1.41
CA GLU A 80 -7.48 2.66 1.87
C GLU A 80 -7.09 1.22 2.18
N LEU A 81 -7.33 0.78 3.41
CA LEU A 81 -7.17 -0.60 3.85
C LEU A 81 -8.48 -1.38 3.66
N LEU A 82 -8.39 -2.57 3.08
CA LEU A 82 -9.52 -3.45 2.77
C LEU A 82 -9.31 -4.81 3.46
N PRO A 83 -9.48 -4.88 4.79
CA PRO A 83 -9.27 -6.12 5.54
C PRO A 83 -10.39 -7.14 5.30
N ASP A 84 -10.02 -8.35 4.91
CA ASP A 84 -10.86 -9.55 4.98
C ASP A 84 -10.36 -10.47 6.10
N ALA A 85 -10.95 -10.31 7.28
CA ALA A 85 -10.61 -11.12 8.45
C ALA A 85 -10.94 -12.61 8.27
N SER A 86 -11.94 -12.95 7.43
CA SER A 86 -12.33 -14.34 7.21
C SER A 86 -11.32 -15.09 6.34
N GLY A 87 -10.80 -14.42 5.31
CA GLY A 87 -9.75 -14.92 4.44
C GLY A 87 -8.33 -14.72 4.98
N ARG A 88 -8.16 -13.99 6.09
CA ARG A 88 -6.86 -13.48 6.58
C ARG A 88 -6.07 -12.77 5.48
N ARG A 89 -6.78 -11.99 4.66
CA ARG A 89 -6.22 -11.25 3.55
C ARG A 89 -6.40 -9.77 3.79
N ILE A 90 -5.34 -8.99 3.61
CA ILE A 90 -5.41 -7.54 3.57
C ILE A 90 -5.11 -7.09 2.15
N ASP A 91 -6.04 -6.36 1.55
CA ASP A 91 -5.78 -5.59 0.34
C ASP A 91 -5.68 -4.10 0.70
N MET A 92 -4.97 -3.33 -0.10
CA MET A 92 -4.87 -1.88 0.03
C MET A 92 -4.88 -1.20 -1.33
N LYS A 93 -5.50 -0.02 -1.37
CA LYS A 93 -5.41 0.90 -2.51
C LYS A 93 -4.62 2.12 -2.10
N ILE A 94 -3.71 2.54 -2.95
CA ILE A 94 -2.87 3.72 -2.73
C ILE A 94 -2.98 4.58 -3.97
N SER A 95 -3.51 5.79 -3.80
CA SER A 95 -3.63 6.78 -4.88
C SER A 95 -2.99 8.09 -4.45
N GLY A 96 -2.51 8.87 -5.40
CA GLY A 96 -1.95 10.18 -5.10
C GLY A 96 -0.95 10.64 -6.13
N GLY A 97 -0.01 11.50 -5.71
CA GLY A 97 0.98 12.02 -6.62
C GLY A 97 1.75 13.21 -6.09
N GLY A 98 2.60 13.74 -6.96
CA GLY A 98 3.48 14.87 -6.72
C GLY A 98 4.35 15.11 -7.94
N PHE A 99 4.78 16.36 -8.16
CA PHE A 99 5.79 16.71 -9.18
C PHE A 99 5.38 16.26 -10.60
N GLY A 100 4.10 16.42 -10.96
CA GLY A 100 3.57 16.04 -12.26
C GLY A 100 3.41 14.52 -12.47
N SER A 101 3.67 13.71 -11.45
CA SER A 101 3.49 12.25 -11.47
C SER A 101 2.27 11.84 -10.65
N ALA A 102 1.55 10.82 -11.12
CA ALA A 102 0.46 10.18 -10.41
C ALA A 102 0.89 8.77 -9.96
N VAL A 103 0.33 8.33 -8.83
CA VAL A 103 0.47 6.97 -8.31
C VAL A 103 -0.93 6.40 -8.20
N ASP A 104 -1.13 5.23 -8.79
CA ASP A 104 -2.29 4.37 -8.59
C ASP A 104 -1.76 2.93 -8.40
N MET A 105 -1.96 2.38 -7.22
CA MET A 105 -1.38 1.11 -6.81
C MET A 105 -2.39 0.31 -6.01
N THR A 106 -2.41 -1.00 -6.29
CA THR A 106 -3.04 -2.00 -5.44
C THR A 106 -1.95 -2.88 -4.87
N ALA A 107 -2.05 -3.21 -3.59
CA ALA A 107 -1.19 -4.17 -2.94
C ALA A 107 -2.03 -5.07 -2.05
N GLY A 108 -1.56 -6.29 -1.79
CA GLY A 108 -2.27 -7.20 -0.91
C GLY A 108 -1.38 -8.33 -0.44
N ALA A 109 -1.74 -8.91 0.70
CA ALA A 109 -1.02 -10.01 1.30
C ALA A 109 -1.98 -10.92 2.07
N ASP A 110 -1.67 -12.22 2.06
CA ASP A 110 -2.31 -13.22 2.90
C ASP A 110 -1.45 -13.38 4.18
N VAL A 111 -2.10 -13.41 5.34
CA VAL A 111 -1.45 -13.68 6.63
C VAL A 111 -1.68 -15.14 6.99
N VAL A 112 -0.63 -15.93 6.88
CA VAL A 112 -0.63 -17.37 7.14
C VAL A 112 0.24 -17.72 8.34
N ASP A 113 -0.03 -18.87 8.95
CA ASP A 113 0.88 -19.46 9.94
C ASP A 113 2.19 -19.88 9.26
N ALA A 114 3.30 -19.79 10.01
CA ALA A 114 4.65 -20.10 9.54
C ALA A 114 4.96 -21.60 9.48
#